data_AF-A0A151EVR2-F1
#
_entry.id   AF-A0A151EVR2-F1
#
_cell.length_a   1.000
_cell.length_b   1.000
_cell.length_c   1.000
_cell.angle_alpha   90.00
_cell.angle_beta   90.00
_cell.angle_gamma   90.00
#
_symmetry.space_group_name_H-M   'P 1'
#
loop_
_entity.id
_entity.type
_entity.pdbx_description
1 polymer ?
#
loop_
_entity_poly.entity_id
_entity_poly.type
_entity_poly.pdbx_seq_one_letter_code
_entity_poly.pdbx_strand_id
1 'polypeptide(L)'
;MMQIKNTIWDGIYVLFVSIILANYWIGFHLGVLSPLPLLSSVTYIMAGICGAFIYLFMKSVRKAFFSTMLMCILACFITSLALFIPAHLGIVDAEVSFYISVRVYILMFLYVFPFGVAGCMIAAYLYPD
;
A
#
# COMPACT_ATOMS: atom_id res chain seq x y z
N MET A 1 14.83 18.60 -18.55
CA MET A 1 14.44 17.26 -19.05
C MET A 1 14.77 16.13 -18.06
N MET A 2 15.95 16.11 -17.40
CA MET A 2 16.27 15.10 -16.37
C MET A 2 15.27 15.04 -15.20
N GLN A 3 14.76 16.19 -14.75
CA GLN A 3 13.77 16.24 -13.65
C GLN A 3 12.48 15.49 -13.97
N ILE A 4 11.95 15.62 -15.18
CA ILE A 4 10.69 14.97 -15.59
C ILE A 4 10.86 13.45 -15.63
N LYS A 5 12.00 12.98 -16.18
CA LYS A 5 12.33 11.55 -16.22
C LYS A 5 12.38 10.93 -14.82
N ASN A 6 12.98 11.65 -13.86
CA ASN A 6 13.06 11.18 -12.46
C ASN A 6 11.68 11.16 -11.81
N THR A 7 10.84 12.19 -12.00
CA THR A 7 9.47 12.22 -11.46
C THR A 7 8.60 11.08 -11.99
N ILE A 8 8.73 10.75 -13.28
CA ILE A 8 8.01 9.61 -13.87
C ILE A 8 8.48 8.31 -13.20
N TRP A 9 9.79 8.16 -12.99
CA TRP A 9 10.32 6.96 -12.34
C TRP A 9 9.88 6.83 -10.89
N ASP A 10 9.91 7.92 -10.14
CA ASP A 10 9.42 8.03 -8.77
C ASP A 10 7.94 7.58 -8.70
N GLY A 11 7.12 8.06 -9.63
CA GLY A 11 5.70 7.69 -9.71
C GLY A 11 5.48 6.20 -10.00
N ILE A 12 6.19 5.63 -10.98
CA ILE A 12 6.08 4.20 -11.30
C ILE A 12 6.58 3.35 -10.13
N TYR A 13 7.65 3.77 -9.45
CA TYR A 13 8.16 3.07 -8.27
C TYR A 13 7.10 3.03 -7.16
N VAL A 14 6.52 4.18 -6.82
CA VAL A 14 5.44 4.26 -5.83
C VAL A 14 4.25 3.38 -6.23
N LEU A 15 3.88 3.34 -7.51
CA LEU A 15 2.83 2.47 -8.00
C LEU A 15 3.14 0.98 -7.77
N PHE A 16 4.36 0.54 -8.08
CA PHE A 16 4.77 -0.86 -7.84
C PHE A 16 4.74 -1.23 -6.36
N VAL A 17 5.26 -0.37 -5.49
CA VAL A 17 5.22 -0.62 -4.03
C VAL A 17 3.77 -0.64 -3.54
N SER A 18 2.89 0.19 -4.10
CA SER A 18 1.46 0.20 -3.79
C SER A 18 0.77 -1.12 -4.19
N ILE A 19 1.12 -1.68 -5.35
CA ILE A 19 0.60 -2.98 -5.82
C ILE A 19 1.04 -4.09 -4.87
N ILE A 20 2.31 -4.09 -4.46
CA ILE A 20 2.83 -5.07 -3.48
C ILE A 20 2.02 -4.96 -2.19
N LEU A 21 1.92 -3.75 -1.62
CA LEU A 21 1.19 -3.53 -0.37
C LEU A 21 -0.28 -3.94 -0.48
N ALA A 22 -0.96 -3.58 -1.58
CA ALA A 22 -2.34 -3.96 -1.84
C ALA A 22 -2.51 -5.47 -1.94
N ASN A 23 -1.56 -6.18 -2.56
CA ASN A 23 -1.61 -7.63 -2.68
C ASN A 23 -1.50 -8.33 -1.31
N TYR A 24 -0.57 -7.91 -0.45
CA TYR A 24 -0.46 -8.41 0.93
C TYR A 24 -1.71 -8.08 1.77
N TRP A 25 -2.37 -6.97 1.47
CA TRP A 25 -3.58 -6.53 2.16
C TRP A 25 -4.83 -7.31 1.73
N ILE A 26 -5.05 -7.45 0.41
CA ILE A 26 -6.07 -8.32 -0.20
C ILE A 26 -5.86 -9.75 0.28
N GLY A 27 -4.60 -10.21 0.30
CA GLY A 27 -4.22 -11.56 0.68
C GLY A 27 -4.72 -11.98 2.06
N PHE A 28 -4.64 -11.07 3.02
CA PHE A 28 -5.07 -11.29 4.39
C PHE A 28 -6.58 -11.14 4.58
N HIS A 29 -7.18 -10.06 4.09
CA HIS A 29 -8.58 -9.74 4.38
C HIS A 29 -9.59 -10.42 3.44
N LEU A 30 -9.14 -10.87 2.27
CA LEU A 30 -9.95 -11.51 1.26
C LEU A 30 -9.41 -12.90 0.97
N GLY A 31 -9.22 -13.71 2.02
CA GLY A 31 -8.72 -15.08 1.93
C GLY A 31 -9.50 -16.01 0.99
N VAL A 32 -10.66 -15.60 0.49
CA VAL A 32 -11.43 -16.28 -0.58
C VAL A 32 -10.90 -15.96 -1.98
N LEU A 33 -10.30 -14.78 -2.18
CA LEU A 33 -9.79 -14.26 -3.46
C LEU A 33 -8.27 -14.39 -3.62
N SER A 34 -7.56 -14.76 -2.55
CA SER A 34 -6.09 -14.82 -2.54
C SER A 34 -5.57 -16.25 -2.48
N PRO A 35 -4.55 -16.62 -3.29
CA PRO A 35 -3.87 -17.90 -3.20
C PRO A 35 -2.92 -18.03 -1.98
N LEU A 36 -2.75 -16.96 -1.20
CA LEU A 36 -1.84 -16.92 -0.04
C LEU A 36 -2.59 -16.52 1.23
N PRO A 37 -2.91 -17.47 2.14
CA PRO A 37 -3.43 -17.15 3.46
C PRO A 37 -2.28 -16.61 4.33
N LEU A 38 -2.05 -15.30 4.28
CA LEU A 38 -1.01 -14.66 5.07
C LEU A 38 -1.55 -14.27 6.46
N LEU A 39 -0.70 -14.40 7.48
CA LEU A 39 -1.02 -13.94 8.84
C LEU A 39 -1.08 -12.41 8.88
N SER A 40 -2.00 -11.85 9.69
CA SER A 40 -2.19 -10.41 9.87
C SER A 40 -0.88 -9.65 10.16
N SER A 41 -0.01 -10.26 10.98
CA SER A 41 1.28 -9.73 11.37
C SER A 41 2.21 -9.49 10.17
N VAL A 42 2.16 -10.36 9.16
CA VAL A 42 3.02 -10.26 7.97
C VAL A 42 2.63 -9.04 7.13
N THR A 43 1.33 -8.77 7.01
CA THR A 43 0.83 -7.60 6.27
C THR A 43 1.30 -6.28 6.88
N TYR A 44 1.30 -6.17 8.22
CA TYR A 44 1.80 -4.97 8.91
C TYR A 44 3.33 -4.83 8.84
N ILE A 45 4.07 -5.94 8.86
CA ILE A 45 5.52 -5.93 8.65
C ILE A 45 5.85 -5.47 7.23
N MET A 46 5.13 -5.98 6.24
CA MET A 46 5.31 -5.59 4.84
C MET A 46 5.00 -4.11 4.61
N ALA A 47 4.02 -3.53 5.31
CA ALA A 47 3.80 -2.09 5.29
C ALA A 47 5.06 -1.30 5.68
N GLY A 48 5.72 -1.71 6.78
CA GLY A 48 6.98 -1.10 7.20
C GLY A 48 8.10 -1.29 6.18
N ILE A 49 8.24 -2.49 5.62
CA ILE A 49 9.24 -2.79 4.57
C ILE A 49 9.01 -1.92 3.32
N CYS A 50 7.77 -1.79 2.86
CA CYS A 50 7.39 -0.92 1.75
C CYS A 50 7.76 0.56 2.02
N GLY A 51 7.50 1.05 3.23
CA GLY A 51 7.90 2.40 3.64
C GLY A 51 9.42 2.60 3.67
N ALA A 52 10.17 1.61 4.16
CA ALA A 52 11.63 1.62 4.15
C ALA A 52 12.18 1.68 2.72
N PHE A 53 11.63 0.88 1.80
CA PHE A 53 11.99 0.90 0.38
C PHE A 53 11.74 2.25 -0.29
N ILE A 54 10.60 2.89 0.00
CA ILE A 54 10.32 4.25 -0.47
C ILE A 54 11.41 5.22 -0.04
N TYR A 55 11.86 5.18 1.21
CA TYR A 55 12.96 6.03 1.65
C TYR A 55 14.27 5.71 0.91
N LEU A 56 14.66 4.44 0.85
CA LEU A 56 15.91 4.01 0.19
C LEU A 56 15.98 4.41 -1.28
N PHE A 57 14.82 4.48 -1.96
CA PHE A 57 14.73 4.95 -3.34
C PHE A 57 14.76 6.48 -3.46
N MET A 58 13.98 7.18 -2.63
CA MET A 58 13.80 8.64 -2.72
C MET A 58 14.98 9.43 -2.11
N LYS A 59 15.71 8.82 -1.17
CA LYS A 59 16.82 9.42 -0.40
C LYS A 59 16.51 10.81 0.15
N SER A 60 15.27 11.00 0.58
CA SER A 60 14.80 12.27 1.13
C SER A 60 13.58 12.03 2.01
N VAL A 61 13.69 12.36 3.29
CA VAL A 61 12.62 12.13 4.29
C VAL A 61 11.31 12.81 3.88
N ARG A 62 11.38 14.07 3.42
CA ARG A 62 10.18 14.82 3.00
C ARG A 62 9.49 14.15 1.82
N LYS A 63 10.25 13.77 0.78
CA LYS A 63 9.67 13.08 -0.39
C LYS A 63 9.13 11.71 -0.02
N ALA A 64 9.89 10.95 0.76
CA ALA A 64 9.51 9.61 1.19
C ALA A 64 8.22 9.61 2.02
N PHE A 65 8.00 10.61 2.89
CA PHE A 65 6.74 10.77 3.62
C PHE A 65 5.54 10.95 2.68
N PHE A 66 5.62 11.90 1.73
CA PHE A 66 4.54 12.12 0.75
C PHE A 66 4.34 10.92 -0.18
N SER A 67 5.43 10.27 -0.61
CA SER A 67 5.37 9.06 -1.43
C SER A 67 4.76 7.88 -0.66
N THR A 68 5.01 7.76 0.64
CA THR A 68 4.39 6.75 1.51
C THR A 68 2.89 7.00 1.66
N MET A 69 2.49 8.26 1.83
CA MET A 69 1.07 8.64 1.85
C MET A 69 0.38 8.31 0.52
N LEU A 70 0.99 8.67 -0.61
CA LEU A 70 0.49 8.33 -1.94
C LEU A 70 0.42 6.82 -2.15
N MET A 71 1.43 6.08 -1.69
CA MET A 71 1.45 4.62 -1.75
C MET A 71 0.25 4.01 -1.02
N CYS A 72 -0.05 4.47 0.20
CA CYS A 72 -1.20 3.99 0.95
C CYS A 72 -2.54 4.32 0.27
N ILE A 73 -2.68 5.53 -0.31
CA ILE A 73 -3.89 5.92 -1.05
C ILE A 73 -4.09 5.02 -2.28
N LEU A 74 -3.02 4.81 -3.05
CA LEU A 74 -3.04 3.94 -4.23
C LEU A 74 -3.33 2.49 -3.84
N ALA A 75 -2.74 1.98 -2.76
CA ALA A 75 -3.01 0.64 -2.27
C ALA A 75 -4.51 0.47 -1.91
N CYS A 76 -5.11 1.45 -1.23
CA CYS A 76 -6.55 1.43 -0.95
C CYS A 76 -7.41 1.43 -2.23
N PHE A 77 -7.02 2.23 -3.22
CA PHE A 77 -7.74 2.29 -4.49
C PHE A 77 -7.68 0.94 -5.23
N ILE A 78 -6.50 0.32 -5.28
CA ILE A 78 -6.30 -1.01 -5.86
C ILE A 78 -7.13 -2.07 -5.12
N THR A 79 -7.12 -2.07 -3.79
CA THR A 79 -7.95 -2.99 -3.00
C THR A 79 -9.44 -2.77 -3.23
N SER A 80 -9.89 -1.53 -3.31
CA SER A 80 -11.30 -1.21 -3.58
C SER A 80 -11.70 -1.69 -4.97
N LEU A 81 -10.87 -1.44 -6.00
CA LEU A 81 -11.11 -1.98 -7.34
C LEU A 81 -11.20 -3.50 -7.34
N ALA A 82 -10.31 -4.19 -6.62
CA ALA A 82 -10.32 -5.65 -6.51
C ALA A 82 -11.61 -6.19 -5.84
N LEU A 83 -12.28 -5.39 -5.00
CA LEU A 83 -13.56 -5.71 -4.37
C LEU A 83 -14.78 -5.37 -5.25
N PHE A 84 -14.73 -4.24 -5.93
CA PHE A 84 -15.84 -3.75 -6.76
C PHE A 84 -15.94 -4.48 -8.11
N ILE A 85 -14.83 -4.95 -8.69
CA ILE A 85 -14.86 -5.69 -9.96
C ILE A 85 -15.70 -6.98 -9.83
N PRO A 86 -15.47 -7.88 -8.85
CA PRO A 86 -16.32 -9.06 -8.65
C PRO A 86 -17.77 -8.70 -8.33
N ALA A 87 -18.01 -7.60 -7.61
CA ALA A 87 -19.36 -7.15 -7.29
C ALA A 87 -20.13 -6.69 -8.52
N HIS A 88 -19.48 -5.95 -9.44
CA HIS A 88 -20.09 -5.58 -10.72
C HIS A 88 -20.32 -6.77 -11.65
N LEU A 89 -19.53 -7.83 -11.53
CA LEU A 89 -19.73 -9.09 -12.25
C LEU A 89 -20.82 -9.98 -11.62
N GLY A 90 -21.45 -9.55 -10.51
CA GLY A 90 -22.49 -10.30 -9.81
C GLY A 90 -22.00 -11.51 -9.04
N ILE A 91 -20.68 -11.61 -8.79
CA ILE A 91 -20.06 -12.71 -8.04
C ILE A 91 -20.23 -12.51 -6.53
N VAL A 92 -20.27 -11.25 -6.08
CA VAL A 92 -20.38 -10.85 -4.67
C VAL A 92 -21.42 -9.73 -4.52
N ASP A 93 -22.12 -9.68 -3.39
CA ASP A 93 -23.08 -8.63 -3.10
C ASP A 93 -22.43 -7.23 -3.04
N ALA A 94 -23.00 -6.27 -3.75
CA ALA A 94 -22.48 -4.91 -3.84
C ALA A 94 -22.47 -4.17 -2.49
N GLU A 95 -23.49 -4.40 -1.65
CA GLU A 95 -23.55 -3.81 -0.30
C GLU A 95 -22.42 -4.34 0.60
N VAL A 96 -22.14 -5.65 0.53
CA VAL A 96 -21.06 -6.29 1.28
C VAL A 96 -19.70 -5.75 0.80
N SER A 97 -19.48 -5.66 -0.51
CA SER A 97 -18.26 -5.07 -1.06
C SER A 97 -18.07 -3.60 -0.67
N PHE A 98 -19.15 -2.81 -0.61
CA PHE A 98 -19.09 -1.43 -0.13
C PHE A 98 -18.66 -1.35 1.33
N TYR A 99 -19.31 -2.09 2.23
CA TYR A 99 -18.95 -2.13 3.65
C TYR A 99 -17.50 -2.59 3.88
N ILE A 100 -17.06 -3.62 3.16
CA ILE A 100 -15.68 -4.11 3.25
C ILE A 100 -14.69 -3.05 2.75
N SER A 101 -15.00 -2.34 1.66
CA SER A 101 -14.13 -1.29 1.12
C SER A 101 -13.89 -0.17 2.14
N VAL A 102 -14.95 0.32 2.80
CA VAL A 102 -14.84 1.37 3.84
C VAL A 102 -14.02 0.89 5.03
N ARG A 103 -14.25 -0.36 5.48
CA ARG A 103 -13.46 -0.96 6.56
C ARG A 103 -11.97 -1.05 6.18
N VAL A 104 -11.67 -1.40 4.93
CA VAL A 104 -10.29 -1.46 4.41
C VAL A 104 -9.62 -0.09 4.50
N TYR A 105 -10.30 1.00 4.11
CA TYR A 105 -9.75 2.36 4.22
C TYR A 105 -9.38 2.71 5.67
N ILE A 106 -10.27 2.40 6.62
CA ILE A 106 -10.05 2.69 8.06
C ILE A 106 -8.86 1.89 8.60
N LEU A 107 -8.80 0.59 8.29
CA LEU A 107 -7.71 -0.27 8.74
C LEU A 107 -6.38 0.12 8.12
N MET A 108 -6.36 0.53 6.84
CA MET A 108 -5.15 1.03 6.19
C MET A 108 -4.64 2.30 6.88
N PHE A 109 -5.55 3.23 7.24
CA PHE A 109 -5.17 4.47 7.92
C PHE A 109 -4.65 4.24 9.35
N LEU A 110 -5.30 3.34 10.12
CA LEU A 110 -4.94 3.11 11.52
C LEU A 110 -3.71 2.21 11.70
N TYR A 111 -3.51 1.26 10.80
CA TYR A 111 -2.45 0.26 10.96
C TYR A 111 -1.38 0.42 9.88
N VAL A 112 -1.73 0.35 8.60
CA VAL A 112 -0.73 0.28 7.53
C VAL A 112 0.05 1.58 7.34
N PHE A 113 -0.64 2.73 7.35
CA PHE A 113 0.02 4.02 7.15
C PHE A 113 1.05 4.35 8.25
N PRO A 114 0.74 4.21 9.56
CA PRO A 114 1.73 4.40 10.62
C PRO A 114 2.93 3.45 10.49
N PHE A 115 2.70 2.17 10.15
CA PHE A 115 3.80 1.23 9.95
C PHE A 115 4.66 1.59 8.74
N GLY A 116 4.06 2.03 7.63
CA GLY A 116 4.79 2.52 6.46
C GLY A 116 5.64 3.75 6.78
N VAL A 117 5.08 4.73 7.49
CA VAL A 117 5.83 5.92 7.93
C VAL A 117 6.95 5.52 8.90
N ALA A 118 6.67 4.64 9.86
CA ALA A 118 7.68 4.13 10.79
C ALA A 118 8.84 3.45 10.05
N GLY A 119 8.55 2.59 9.06
CA GLY A 119 9.56 1.96 8.22
C GLY A 119 10.43 2.96 7.45
N CYS A 120 9.81 4.00 6.88
CA CYS A 120 10.52 5.12 6.26
C CYS A 120 11.47 5.82 7.24
N MET A 121 11.01 6.11 8.47
CA MET A 121 11.82 6.80 9.48
C MET A 121 12.95 5.92 10.01
N ILE A 122 12.71 4.62 10.20
CA ILE A 122 13.75 3.65 10.59
C ILE A 122 14.83 3.57 9.50
N ALA A 123 14.45 3.49 8.22
CA ALA A 123 15.40 3.47 7.11
C ALA A 123 16.21 4.76 7.05
N ALA A 124 15.58 5.92 7.27
CA ALA A 124 16.27 7.21 7.35
C ALA A 124 17.25 7.32 8.51
N TYR A 125 16.93 6.69 9.64
CA TYR A 125 17.84 6.64 10.79
C TYR A 125 19.05 5.73 10.52
N LEU A 126 18.83 4.57 9.88
CA LEU A 126 19.89 3.59 9.61
C LEU A 126 20.80 3.98 8.43
N TYR A 127 20.25 4.65 7.43
CA TYR A 127 20.95 5.07 6.21
C TYR A 127 20.72 6.56 5.96
N PRO A 128 21.33 7.45 6.77
CA PRO A 128 21.21 8.90 6.61
C PRO A 128 22.03 9.38 5.42
N ASP A 129 21.55 9.10 4.22
CA ASP A 129 22.00 9.68 2.96
C ASP A 129 21.19 10.94 2.61
#